data_AF-A0A7Y8D1W5-F1
#
_entry.id   AF-A0A7Y8D1W5-F1
#
_cell.length_a   1.000
_cell.length_b   1.000
_cell.length_c   1.000
_cell.angle_alpha   90.00
_cell.angle_beta   90.00
_cell.angle_gamma   90.00
#
_symmetry.space_group_name_H-M   'P 1'
#
loop_
_entity.id
_entity.type
_entity.pdbx_description
1 polymer ?
#
loop_
_entity_poly.entity_id
_entity_poly.type
_entity_poly.pdbx_seq_one_letter_code
_entity_poly.pdbx_strand_id
1 'polypeptide(L)' 'MKTGKADPSDRSDDIAQLRQHLDMPALSYQDISMMVGVQQALQRWPLLGESCMARAEETVPARAVPEAQTP' A
#
# COMPACT_ATOMS: atom_id res chain seq x y z
N MET A 1 -0.27 -25.41 12.30
CA MET A 1 -0.58 -25.41 10.86
C MET A 1 0.24 -24.32 10.20
N LYS A 2 1.01 -24.65 9.15
CA LYS A 2 1.79 -23.64 8.42
C LYS A 2 0.81 -22.93 7.50
N THR A 3 0.36 -21.73 7.84
CA THR A 3 -0.39 -20.88 6.90
C THR A 3 0.59 -20.55 5.77
N GLY A 4 0.57 -21.36 4.71
CA GLY A 4 1.17 -20.97 3.44
C GLY A 4 0.54 -19.65 3.06
N LYS A 5 1.36 -18.62 2.90
CA LYS A 5 0.90 -17.36 2.30
C LYS A 5 0.43 -17.76 0.91
N ALA A 6 -0.88 -17.81 0.69
CA ALA A 6 -1.45 -18.03 -0.64
C ALA A 6 -0.85 -16.95 -1.56
N ASP A 7 -0.47 -17.36 -2.77
CA ASP A 7 -0.01 -16.38 -3.75
C ASP A 7 -1.16 -15.37 -3.97
N PRO A 8 -0.86 -14.07 -4.13
CA PRO A 8 -1.90 -13.07 -4.43
C PRO A 8 -2.73 -13.45 -5.67
N SER A 9 -2.16 -14.21 -6.60
CA SER A 9 -2.87 -14.76 -7.77
C SER A 9 -3.87 -15.82 -7.36
N ASP A 10 -3.46 -16.82 -6.56
CA ASP A 10 -4.34 -17.90 -6.06
C ASP A 10 -5.55 -17.33 -5.31
N ARG A 11 -5.32 -16.31 -4.48
CA ARG A 11 -6.39 -15.65 -3.72
C ARG A 11 -7.38 -14.95 -4.63
N SER A 12 -6.90 -14.28 -5.68
CA SER A 12 -7.75 -13.59 -6.65
C SER A 12 -8.65 -14.57 -7.40
N ASP A 13 -8.14 -15.76 -7.71
CA ASP A 13 -8.88 -16.84 -8.37
C ASP A 13 -9.96 -17.44 -7.48
N ASP A 14 -9.67 -17.66 -6.19
CA ASP A 14 -10.67 -18.13 -5.22
C ASP A 14 -11.86 -17.16 -5.12
N ILE A 15 -11.60 -15.86 -5.21
CA ILE A 15 -12.65 -14.84 -5.16
C ILE A 15 -13.44 -14.78 -6.46
N ALA A 16 -12.80 -15.00 -7.61
CA ALA A 16 -13.50 -15.14 -8.88
C ALA A 16 -14.47 -16.33 -8.84
N GLN A 17 -14.04 -17.47 -8.28
CA GLN A 17 -14.89 -18.64 -8.06
C GLN A 17 -16.05 -18.33 -7.09
N LEU A 18 -15.78 -17.68 -5.96
CA LEU A 18 -16.82 -17.28 -4.99
C LEU A 18 -17.87 -16.36 -5.60
N ARG A 19 -17.48 -15.39 -6.43
CA ARG A 19 -18.43 -14.50 -7.12
C ARG A 19 -19.37 -15.26 -8.05
N GLN A 20 -18.85 -16.26 -8.76
CA GLN A 20 -19.66 -17.13 -9.62
C GLN A 20 -20.62 -17.97 -8.78
N HIS A 21 -20.15 -18.56 -7.67
CA HIS A 21 -20.99 -19.35 -6.78
C HIS A 21 -22.10 -18.54 -6.08
N LEU A 22 -21.84 -17.26 -5.79
CA LEU A 22 -22.80 -16.38 -5.14
C LEU A 22 -23.76 -15.68 -6.12
N ASP A 23 -23.60 -15.92 -7.43
CA ASP A 23 -24.32 -15.21 -8.50
C ASP A 23 -24.20 -13.67 -8.39
N MET A 24 -23.02 -13.21 -7.97
CA MET A 24 -22.71 -11.78 -7.77
C MET A 24 -21.50 -11.36 -8.62
N PRO A 25 -21.61 -11.36 -9.96
CA PRO A 25 -20.49 -11.07 -10.85
C PRO A 25 -20.00 -9.61 -10.76
N ALA A 26 -20.88 -8.69 -10.36
CA ALA A 26 -20.57 -7.27 -10.22
C ALA A 26 -19.96 -6.90 -8.85
N LEU A 27 -19.79 -7.86 -7.94
CA LEU A 27 -19.24 -7.59 -6.61
C LEU A 27 -17.78 -7.18 -6.73
N SER A 28 -17.47 -5.91 -6.46
CA SER A 28 -16.09 -5.42 -6.47
C SER A 28 -15.25 -6.14 -5.41
N TYR A 29 -14.00 -6.48 -5.76
CA TYR A 29 -13.04 -7.08 -4.86
C TYR A 29 -11.86 -6.14 -4.72
N GLN A 30 -11.51 -5.85 -3.48
CA GLN A 30 -10.35 -5.06 -3.14
C GLN A 30 -9.49 -5.87 -2.17
N ASP A 31 -8.29 -6.26 -2.59
CA ASP A 31 -7.31 -6.79 -1.65
C ASP A 31 -6.70 -5.65 -0.83
N ILE A 32 -6.82 -5.72 0.49
CA ILE A 32 -6.23 -4.78 1.45
C ILE A 32 -5.11 -5.40 2.28
N SER A 33 -4.76 -6.66 2.05
CA SER A 33 -3.82 -7.40 2.88
C SER A 33 -2.40 -6.84 2.82
N MET A 34 -1.97 -6.29 1.69
CA MET A 34 -0.69 -5.58 1.62
C MET A 34 -0.69 -4.32 2.47
N MET A 35 -1.73 -3.48 2.35
CA MET A 35 -1.88 -2.26 3.15
C MET A 35 -1.89 -2.58 4.65
N VAL A 36 -2.67 -3.59 5.05
CA VAL A 36 -2.73 -4.07 6.44
C VAL A 36 -1.38 -4.62 6.90
N GLY A 37 -0.66 -5.35 6.04
CA GLY A 37 0.69 -5.84 6.32
C GLY A 37 1.70 -4.71 6.56
N VAL A 38 1.63 -3.64 5.77
CA VAL A 38 2.47 -2.45 5.97
C VAL A 38 2.13 -1.77 7.29
N GLN A 39 0.86 -1.55 7.60
CA GLN A 39 0.44 -0.95 8.87
C GLN A 39 0.93 -1.77 10.07
N GLN A 40 0.78 -3.11 10.02
CA GLN A 40 1.30 -3.99 11.07
C GLN A 40 2.81 -3.92 11.21
N ALA A 41 3.55 -3.85 10.10
CA ALA A 41 5.00 -3.68 10.14
C ALA A 41 5.38 -2.35 10.81
N LEU A 42 4.70 -1.25 10.47
CA LEU A 42 4.95 0.05 11.08
C LEU A 42 4.63 0.07 12.58
N GLN A 43 3.56 -0.60 13.02
CA GLN A 43 3.25 -0.77 14.45
C GLN A 43 4.33 -1.59 15.17
N ARG A 44 4.90 -2.59 14.50
CA ARG A 44 5.93 -3.47 15.07
C ARG A 44 7.32 -2.83 15.09
N TRP A 45 7.62 -1.96 14.12
CA TRP A 45 8.91 -1.27 13.97
C TRP A 45 8.69 0.24 13.83
N PRO A 46 8.51 0.99 14.93
CA PRO A 46 8.21 2.42 14.87
C PRO A 46 9.25 3.25 14.09
N LEU A 47 10.54 2.94 14.27
CA LEU A 47 11.66 3.59 13.56
C LEU A 47 11.62 3.39 12.03
N LEU A 48 10.94 2.34 11.54
CA LEU A 48 10.73 2.12 10.11
C LEU A 48 9.80 3.19 9.52
N GLY A 49 8.80 3.65 10.29
CA GLY A 49 7.91 4.73 9.88
C GLY A 49 8.64 6.07 9.83
N GLU A 50 9.43 6.36 10.85
CA GLU A 50 10.23 7.59 10.95
C GLU A 50 11.24 7.70 9.81
N SER A 51 11.93 6.61 9.48
CA SER A 51 12.88 6.57 8.35
C SER A 51 12.20 6.70 6.99
N CYS A 52 11.00 6.13 6.80
CA CYS A 52 10.21 6.37 5.58
C CYS A 52 9.81 7.84 5.43
N MET A 53 9.42 8.51 6.52
CA MET A 53 9.07 9.94 6.49
C MET A 53 10.29 10.84 6.25
N ALA A 54 11.41 10.56 6.92
CA ALA A 54 12.65 11.32 6.73
C ALA A 54 13.14 11.26 5.26
N ARG A 55 13.03 10.10 4.61
CA ARG A 55 13.36 9.95 3.19
C ARG A 55 12.38 10.64 2.24
N ALA A 56 11.10 10.76 2.63
CA ALA A 56 10.10 11.44 1.83
C ALA A 56 10.29 12.97 1.83
N GLU A 57 10.75 13.52 2.96
CA GLU A 57 11.06 14.94 3.12
C GLU A 57 12.31 15.37 2.34
N GLU A 58 13.30 14.49 2.20
CA GLU A 58 14.52 14.73 1.42
C GLU A 58 14.26 14.83 -0.10
N THR A 59 13.15 14.28 -0.58
CA THR A 59 12.72 14.36 -2.00
C THR A 59 11.99 15.65 -2.38
N VAL A 60 11.80 16.60 -1.46
CA VAL A 60 11.30 17.94 -1.83
C VAL A 60 12.48 18.76 -2.37
N PRO A 61 12.55 19.07 -3.68
CA PRO A 61 13.65 19.88 -4.17
C PRO A 61 13.55 21.27 -3.53
N ALA A 62 14.52 21.59 -2.69
CA ALA A 62 14.81 22.95 -2.33
C ALA A 62 15.02 23.76 -3.63
N ARG A 63 14.32 24.90 -3.72
CA ARG A 63 14.58 26.05 -4.61
C ARG A 63 13.61 26.23 -5.79
N ALA A 64 12.48 26.87 -5.50
CA ALA A 64 11.98 27.96 -6.32
C ALA A 64 11.94 29.22 -5.44
N VAL A 65 13.10 29.84 -5.21
CA VAL A 65 13.16 31.22 -4.73
C VAL A 65 12.90 32.08 -5.97
N PRO A 66 11.80 32.85 -6.07
CA PRO A 66 11.62 33.76 -7.19
C PRO A 66 12.66 34.86 -7.02
N GLU A 67 13.55 34.95 -8.01
CA GLU A 67 14.55 35.98 -8.14
C GLU A 67 13.84 37.35 -8.14
N ALA A 68 14.11 38.15 -7.12
CA ALA A 68 13.57 39.48 -6.96
C ALA A 68 14.06 40.37 -8.12
N GLN A 69 13.15 40.63 -9.05
CA GLN A 69 13.31 41.64 -10.08
C GLN A 69 13.51 42.99 -9.38
N THR A 70 14.72 43.53 -9.48
CA THR A 70 15.20 44.79 -8.89
C THR A 70 15.62 45.70 -10.06
N PRO A 71 15.43 47.03 -9.95
CA PRO A 71 14.61 47.88 -10.82
C PRO A 71 15.20 48.27 -12.18
#